data_AF-A0A433QGC8-F1
#
_entry.id   AF-A0A433QGC8-F1
#
_cell.length_a   1.000
_cell.length_b   1.000
_cell.length_c   1.000
_cell.angle_alpha   90.00
_cell.angle_beta   90.00
_cell.angle_gamma   90.00
#
_symmetry.space_group_name_H-M   'P 1'
#
loop_
_entity.id
_entity.type
_entity.pdbx_description
1 polymer ?
#
loop_
_entity_poly.entity_id
_entity_poly.type
_entity_poly.pdbx_seq_one_letter_code
_entity_poly.pdbx_strand_id
1 'polypeptide(L)'
;MRATLVVPEPEIPKMTQRAALHYPNTYTFTKALTEHLILKRVDLNRIEEEQGGKKQWPIAIVRASLIGGSVKEPLVGWADGVTGAAGSFLFTGRGVQAFQPGQGDAQADVIPIDYLVRIIIGCAAYMKSPGTNFALPYADVPDPNSASTSIPTTPGTASPRTSETYDFRNGNSRKPRLPAFPIIYQATATTMRPLKWRQAYDQIREYWARTTKVDIPSSEEYFVSSKAMFKARFFMKYQLPQSIASVAHAVVGGEGLGKNVQKMSKMVELATKIAEASEPFLRHSWVFVDDSTQDLRAHLSCDAEFDLSVVDDIVWEKYFLDFNYGVHYYVSQEPGVRTLSVPMGWDCALHTRNRSVANLVVDRQIQSIVYSIDDIKRRNDRMITLLIEALGNPGAQDKRKEEEWLNDLDASLDDWFHDDSEIVQGEQLGRWSEKVGDNDEAVKVVVLNDKRVGTVVKQ
;
A
#
# COMPACT_ATOMS: atom_id res chain seq x y z
N MET A 1 -45.19 -4.80 -15.34
CA MET A 1 -45.23 -6.23 -14.93
C MET A 1 -43.86 -6.56 -14.30
N ARG A 2 -43.74 -6.58 -12.97
CA ARG A 2 -42.50 -7.03 -12.29
C ARG A 2 -42.50 -8.55 -12.33
N ALA A 3 -41.70 -9.15 -13.21
CA ALA A 3 -41.42 -10.58 -13.15
C ALA A 3 -40.46 -10.82 -11.98
N THR A 4 -41.01 -11.08 -10.80
CA THR A 4 -40.24 -11.63 -9.69
C THR A 4 -39.93 -13.07 -10.07
N LEU A 5 -38.65 -13.37 -10.35
CA LEU A 5 -38.18 -14.76 -10.47
C LEU A 5 -38.36 -15.41 -9.10
N VAL A 6 -39.50 -16.07 -8.89
CA VAL A 6 -39.74 -16.93 -7.74
C VAL A 6 -39.04 -18.25 -8.06
N VAL A 7 -37.78 -18.36 -7.65
CA VAL A 7 -37.07 -19.65 -7.66
C VAL A 7 -37.67 -20.48 -6.51
N PRO A 8 -38.09 -21.74 -6.75
CA PRO A 8 -38.60 -22.59 -5.68
C PRO A 8 -37.54 -22.75 -4.56
N GLU A 9 -37.93 -22.54 -3.30
CA GLU A 9 -37.08 -22.70 -2.11
C GLU A 9 -36.17 -23.94 -2.10
N PRO A 10 -36.59 -25.15 -2.54
CA PRO A 10 -35.72 -26.32 -2.52
C PRO A 10 -34.61 -26.34 -3.60
N GLU A 11 -34.65 -25.45 -4.59
CA GLU A 11 -33.60 -25.36 -5.63
C GLU A 11 -32.48 -24.39 -5.28
N ILE A 12 -32.75 -23.41 -4.41
CA ILE A 12 -31.78 -22.39 -3.98
C ILE A 12 -30.53 -23.02 -3.35
N PRO A 13 -30.62 -24.03 -2.46
CA PRO A 13 -29.43 -24.67 -1.88
C PRO A 13 -28.58 -25.38 -2.93
N LYS A 14 -29.20 -26.02 -3.93
CA LYS A 14 -28.50 -26.75 -5.00
C LYS A 14 -27.79 -25.80 -5.96
N MET A 15 -28.44 -24.68 -6.30
CA MET A 15 -27.81 -23.62 -7.10
C MET A 15 -26.64 -22.97 -6.36
N THR A 16 -26.81 -22.72 -5.05
CA THR A 16 -25.75 -22.16 -4.19
C THR A 16 -24.55 -23.11 -4.10
N GLN A 17 -24.80 -24.42 -3.95
CA GLN A 17 -23.74 -25.43 -3.92
C GLN A 17 -22.97 -25.50 -5.25
N ARG A 18 -23.65 -25.40 -6.39
CA ARG A 18 -23.00 -25.33 -7.70
C ARG A 18 -22.19 -24.05 -7.89
N ALA A 19 -22.70 -22.91 -7.44
CA ALA A 19 -21.97 -21.65 -7.48
C ALA A 19 -20.68 -21.71 -6.63
N ALA A 20 -20.74 -22.33 -5.45
CA ALA A 20 -19.59 -22.50 -4.58
C ALA A 20 -18.46 -23.39 -5.16
N LEU A 21 -18.76 -24.22 -6.17
CA LEU A 21 -17.74 -25.03 -6.87
C LEU A 21 -16.90 -24.21 -7.87
N HIS A 22 -17.46 -23.14 -8.42
CA HIS A 22 -16.81 -22.33 -9.47
C HIS A 22 -16.33 -20.97 -8.97
N TYR A 23 -16.93 -20.45 -7.91
CA TYR A 23 -16.63 -19.14 -7.37
C TYR A 23 -16.09 -19.26 -5.95
N PRO A 24 -14.95 -18.63 -5.64
CA PRO A 24 -14.33 -18.77 -4.33
C PRO A 24 -15.18 -18.27 -3.15
N ASN A 25 -16.08 -17.32 -3.41
CA ASN A 25 -17.00 -16.80 -2.41
C ASN A 25 -18.28 -16.26 -3.07
N THR A 26 -19.30 -15.98 -2.26
CA THR A 26 -20.57 -15.43 -2.73
C THR A 26 -20.39 -14.06 -3.40
N TYR A 27 -19.44 -13.24 -2.95
CA TYR A 27 -19.14 -11.95 -3.55
C TYR A 27 -18.72 -12.08 -5.03
N THR A 28 -17.73 -12.91 -5.33
CA THR A 28 -17.25 -13.16 -6.71
C THR A 28 -18.35 -13.74 -7.59
N PHE A 29 -19.17 -14.66 -7.06
CA PHE A 29 -20.35 -15.16 -7.75
C PHE A 29 -21.34 -14.03 -8.10
N THR A 30 -21.70 -13.18 -7.14
CA THR A 30 -22.67 -12.10 -7.40
C THR A 30 -22.15 -11.06 -8.40
N LYS A 31 -20.85 -10.75 -8.38
CA LYS A 31 -20.22 -9.86 -9.37
C LYS A 31 -20.21 -10.48 -10.76
N ALA A 32 -19.80 -11.74 -10.88
CA ALA A 32 -19.84 -12.45 -12.15
C ALA A 32 -21.26 -12.58 -12.71
N LEU A 33 -22.25 -12.90 -11.86
CA LEU A 33 -23.66 -12.95 -12.25
C LEU A 33 -24.14 -11.58 -12.76
N THR A 34 -23.76 -10.50 -12.07
CA THR A 34 -24.12 -9.13 -12.48
C THR A 34 -23.60 -8.82 -13.88
N GLU A 35 -22.35 -9.17 -14.18
CA GLU A 35 -21.79 -8.98 -15.52
C GLU A 35 -22.56 -9.79 -16.58
N HIS A 36 -22.87 -11.05 -16.32
CA HIS A 36 -23.68 -11.87 -17.23
C HIS A 36 -25.07 -11.28 -17.48
N LEU A 37 -25.71 -10.73 -16.45
CA LEU A 37 -27.00 -10.05 -16.58
C LEU A 37 -26.90 -8.77 -17.43
N ILE A 38 -25.81 -8.01 -17.27
CA ILE A 38 -25.52 -6.83 -18.11
C ILE A 38 -25.38 -7.26 -19.56
N LEU A 39 -24.57 -8.28 -19.85
CA LEU A 39 -24.35 -8.78 -21.21
C LEU A 39 -25.65 -9.27 -21.87
N LYS A 40 -26.45 -10.05 -21.13
CA LYS A 40 -27.75 -10.51 -21.62
C LYS A 40 -28.67 -9.33 -21.95
N ARG A 41 -28.67 -8.27 -21.12
CA ARG A 41 -29.49 -7.10 -21.39
C ARG A 41 -29.00 -6.31 -22.60
N VAL A 42 -27.68 -6.17 -22.75
CA VAL A 42 -27.04 -5.53 -23.91
C VAL A 42 -27.40 -6.25 -25.21
N ASP A 43 -27.38 -7.58 -25.21
CA ASP A 43 -27.74 -8.39 -26.37
C ASP A 43 -29.23 -8.23 -26.75
N LEU A 44 -30.12 -8.24 -25.76
CA LEU A 44 -31.54 -8.00 -25.98
C LEU A 44 -31.81 -6.60 -26.55
N ASN A 45 -31.12 -5.58 -26.04
CA ASN A 45 -31.25 -4.21 -26.54
C ASN A 45 -30.69 -4.08 -27.97
N ARG A 46 -29.66 -4.84 -28.36
CA ARG A 46 -29.17 -4.89 -29.75
C ARG A 46 -30.27 -5.34 -30.70
N ILE A 47 -30.96 -6.43 -30.36
CA ILE A 47 -32.09 -6.95 -31.15
C ILE A 47 -33.24 -5.93 -31.20
N GLU A 48 -33.53 -5.27 -30.08
CA GLU A 48 -34.57 -4.22 -30.01
C GLU A 48 -34.22 -3.01 -30.89
N GLU A 49 -32.96 -2.57 -30.91
CA GLU A 49 -32.48 -1.46 -31.73
C GLU A 49 -32.51 -1.80 -33.23
N GLU A 50 -32.14 -3.02 -33.62
CA GLU A 50 -32.25 -3.51 -35.01
C GLU A 50 -33.69 -3.51 -35.53
N GLN A 51 -34.66 -3.73 -34.64
CA GLN A 51 -36.10 -3.68 -34.94
C GLN A 51 -36.69 -2.26 -34.92
N GLY A 52 -35.85 -1.22 -34.80
CA GLY A 52 -36.27 0.18 -34.75
C GLY A 52 -36.78 0.62 -33.37
N GLY A 53 -36.51 -0.17 -32.33
CA GLY A 53 -36.85 0.11 -30.93
C GLY A 53 -35.84 1.01 -30.23
N LYS A 54 -35.69 0.84 -28.92
CA LYS A 54 -34.82 1.70 -28.09
C LYS A 54 -33.35 1.43 -28.36
N LYS A 55 -32.58 2.51 -28.50
CA LYS A 55 -31.13 2.44 -28.65
C LYS A 55 -30.42 1.94 -27.40
N GLN A 56 -29.33 1.19 -27.58
CA GLN A 56 -28.45 0.77 -26.51
C GLN A 56 -27.74 1.99 -25.89
N TRP A 57 -27.91 2.13 -24.58
CA TRP A 57 -27.20 3.14 -23.80
C TRP A 57 -25.71 2.79 -23.66
N PRO A 58 -24.81 3.78 -23.64
CA PRO A 58 -23.40 3.52 -23.33
C PRO A 58 -23.28 2.88 -21.94
N ILE A 59 -22.57 1.76 -21.86
CA ILE A 59 -22.26 1.08 -20.60
C ILE A 59 -20.87 0.47 -20.69
N ALA A 60 -20.14 0.55 -19.59
CA ALA A 60 -18.83 -0.06 -19.41
C ALA A 60 -18.81 -0.81 -18.08
N ILE A 61 -17.92 -1.80 -17.98
CA ILE A 61 -17.68 -2.56 -16.76
C ILE A 61 -16.26 -2.23 -16.30
N VAL A 62 -16.11 -1.65 -15.12
CA VAL A 62 -14.80 -1.43 -14.50
C VAL A 62 -14.57 -2.52 -13.48
N ARG A 63 -13.51 -3.31 -13.63
CA ARG A 63 -13.07 -4.29 -12.63
C ARG A 63 -11.83 -3.78 -11.93
N ALA A 64 -11.90 -3.69 -10.60
CA ALA A 64 -10.80 -3.25 -9.78
C ALA A 64 -10.18 -4.45 -9.03
N SER A 65 -8.84 -4.44 -8.91
CA SER A 65 -8.11 -5.28 -7.96
C SER A 65 -8.25 -4.72 -6.53
N LEU A 66 -7.35 -5.08 -5.60
CA LEU A 66 -7.42 -4.54 -4.24
C LEU A 66 -7.17 -3.04 -4.27
N ILE A 67 -8.01 -2.29 -3.57
CA ILE A 67 -7.92 -0.83 -3.51
C ILE A 67 -7.12 -0.45 -2.26
N GLY A 68 -6.03 0.29 -2.46
CA GLY A 68 -5.22 0.88 -1.41
C GLY A 68 -5.51 2.37 -1.20
N GLY A 69 -4.57 3.04 -0.54
CA GLY A 69 -4.66 4.48 -0.28
C GLY A 69 -4.41 5.31 -1.53
N SER A 70 -4.70 6.60 -1.48
CA SER A 70 -4.40 7.47 -2.63
C SER A 70 -2.90 7.76 -2.75
N VAL A 71 -2.41 7.93 -3.97
CA VAL A 71 -1.03 8.38 -4.21
C VAL A 71 -0.92 9.88 -4.05
N LYS A 72 -1.92 10.64 -4.51
CA LYS A 72 -1.92 12.10 -4.55
C LYS A 72 -3.22 12.70 -4.02
N GLU A 73 -4.38 12.23 -4.49
CA GLU A 73 -5.67 12.89 -4.28
C GLU A 73 -6.70 11.96 -3.59
N PRO A 74 -7.47 12.42 -2.58
CA PRO A 74 -7.53 13.79 -2.06
C PRO A 74 -6.34 14.15 -1.14
N LEU A 75 -5.72 13.15 -0.51
CA LEU A 75 -4.53 13.30 0.35
C LEU A 75 -3.72 12.00 0.29
N VAL A 76 -2.39 12.11 0.30
CA VAL A 76 -1.47 10.97 0.28
C VAL A 76 -1.84 9.93 1.36
N GLY A 77 -1.98 8.67 0.94
CA GLY A 77 -2.34 7.55 1.82
C GLY A 77 -3.82 7.47 2.22
N TRP A 78 -4.67 8.41 1.78
CA TRP A 78 -6.07 8.49 2.22
C TRP A 78 -6.85 7.19 2.00
N ALA A 79 -7.60 6.79 3.03
CA ALA A 79 -8.50 5.65 3.03
C ALA A 79 -9.72 5.94 3.92
N ASP A 80 -10.88 5.41 3.55
CA ASP A 80 -12.18 5.74 4.17
C ASP A 80 -12.53 4.90 5.41
N GLY A 81 -11.98 3.68 5.54
CA GLY A 81 -12.33 2.84 6.68
C GLY A 81 -11.64 1.48 6.75
N VAL A 82 -12.04 0.68 7.75
CA VAL A 82 -11.50 -0.67 8.02
C VAL A 82 -12.14 -1.70 7.08
N THR A 83 -11.84 -1.60 5.79
CA THR A 83 -12.32 -2.53 4.76
C THR A 83 -11.18 -2.96 3.83
N GLY A 84 -11.32 -4.14 3.20
CA GLY A 84 -10.38 -4.64 2.20
C GLY A 84 -8.92 -4.51 2.63
N ALA A 85 -8.09 -3.89 1.77
CA ALA A 85 -6.67 -3.69 2.03
C ALA A 85 -6.41 -2.82 3.27
N ALA A 86 -7.13 -1.71 3.45
CA ALA A 86 -6.94 -0.82 4.60
C ALA A 86 -7.15 -1.55 5.93
N GLY A 87 -8.16 -2.42 6.00
CA GLY A 87 -8.39 -3.29 7.15
C GLY A 87 -7.26 -4.31 7.35
N SER A 88 -6.79 -4.96 6.29
CA SER A 88 -5.66 -5.89 6.38
C SER A 88 -4.38 -5.23 6.87
N PHE A 89 -4.07 -4.03 6.38
CA PHE A 89 -2.91 -3.24 6.78
C PHE A 89 -3.02 -2.81 8.24
N LEU A 90 -4.20 -2.32 8.67
CA LEU A 90 -4.45 -1.95 10.06
C LEU A 90 -4.23 -3.13 11.01
N PHE A 91 -4.88 -4.26 10.75
CA PHE A 91 -4.80 -5.41 11.64
C PHE A 91 -3.38 -5.98 11.69
N THR A 92 -2.72 -6.08 10.54
CA THR A 92 -1.33 -6.53 10.48
C THR A 92 -0.42 -5.60 11.29
N GLY A 93 -0.59 -4.29 11.15
CA GLY A 93 0.13 -3.29 11.92
C GLY A 93 -0.13 -3.33 13.43
N ARG A 94 -1.32 -3.78 13.84
CA ARG A 94 -1.67 -4.05 15.25
C ARG A 94 -1.18 -5.42 15.73
N GLY A 95 -0.47 -6.17 14.91
CA GLY A 95 -0.02 -7.51 15.24
C GLY A 95 -1.15 -8.54 15.22
N VAL A 96 -2.18 -8.38 14.37
CA VAL A 96 -3.21 -9.38 14.07
C VAL A 96 -3.04 -9.84 12.63
N GLN A 97 -2.92 -11.16 12.41
CA GLN A 97 -2.68 -11.72 11.08
C GLN A 97 -3.90 -11.52 10.18
N ALA A 98 -3.74 -10.72 9.13
CA ALA A 98 -4.77 -10.44 8.13
C ALA A 98 -4.40 -10.87 6.70
N PHE A 99 -3.15 -11.30 6.49
CA PHE A 99 -2.71 -11.95 5.25
C PHE A 99 -2.46 -13.44 5.47
N GLN A 100 -2.64 -14.23 4.41
CA GLN A 100 -2.56 -15.68 4.50
C GLN A 100 -1.11 -16.17 4.52
N PRO A 101 -0.81 -17.27 5.25
CA PRO A 101 0.47 -17.95 5.13
C PRO A 101 0.75 -18.35 3.67
N GLY A 102 2.02 -18.29 3.25
CA GLY A 102 2.44 -18.68 1.90
C GLY A 102 2.15 -17.66 0.78
N GLN A 103 1.48 -16.55 1.08
CA GLN A 103 1.18 -15.50 0.09
C GLN A 103 2.36 -14.56 -0.19
N GLY A 104 3.43 -14.61 0.62
CA GLY A 104 4.52 -13.64 0.59
C GLY A 104 5.17 -13.44 -0.77
N ASP A 105 5.23 -14.49 -1.60
CA ASP A 105 5.92 -14.43 -2.90
C ASP A 105 5.01 -14.00 -4.07
N ALA A 106 3.69 -13.88 -3.82
CA ALA A 106 2.74 -13.37 -4.80
C ALA A 106 2.83 -11.84 -4.94
N GLN A 107 2.44 -11.32 -6.11
CA GLN A 107 2.38 -9.87 -6.35
C GLN A 107 1.31 -9.21 -5.48
N ALA A 108 1.66 -8.07 -4.89
CA ALA A 108 0.74 -7.22 -4.15
C ALA A 108 0.00 -6.28 -5.12
N ASP A 109 -0.97 -6.83 -5.85
CA ASP A 109 -1.85 -6.08 -6.77
C ASP A 109 -2.82 -5.18 -5.98
N VAL A 110 -2.29 -4.06 -5.47
CA VAL A 110 -3.01 -3.04 -4.71
C VAL A 110 -2.94 -1.72 -5.49
N ILE A 111 -4.04 -1.35 -6.15
CA ILE A 111 -4.13 -0.10 -6.92
C ILE A 111 -4.43 1.11 -6.02
N PRO A 112 -3.89 2.29 -6.33
CA PRO A 112 -4.29 3.53 -5.69
C PRO A 112 -5.76 3.89 -5.99
N ILE A 113 -6.46 4.45 -5.00
CA ILE A 113 -7.87 4.84 -5.17
C ILE A 113 -8.05 5.98 -6.18
N ASP A 114 -7.14 6.95 -6.23
CA ASP A 114 -7.17 8.06 -7.19
C ASP A 114 -7.00 7.58 -8.63
N TYR A 115 -6.15 6.57 -8.86
CA TYR A 115 -6.06 5.91 -10.16
C TYR A 115 -7.40 5.27 -10.58
N LEU A 116 -8.04 4.52 -9.67
CA LEU A 116 -9.33 3.90 -9.95
C LEU A 116 -10.43 4.94 -10.24
N VAL A 117 -10.48 6.02 -9.45
CA VAL A 117 -11.47 7.08 -9.63
C VAL A 117 -11.30 7.77 -10.99
N ARG A 118 -10.07 8.03 -11.42
CA ARG A 118 -9.79 8.58 -12.76
C ARG A 118 -10.23 7.64 -13.88
N ILE A 119 -10.06 6.32 -13.73
CA ILE A 119 -10.61 5.34 -14.68
C ILE A 119 -12.15 5.40 -14.72
N ILE A 120 -12.81 5.42 -13.57
CA ILE A 120 -14.29 5.43 -13.49
C ILE A 120 -14.85 6.70 -14.13
N ILE A 121 -14.31 7.87 -13.80
CA ILE A 121 -14.77 9.14 -14.35
C ILE A 121 -14.40 9.23 -15.84
N GLY A 122 -13.17 8.89 -16.20
CA GLY A 122 -12.70 8.86 -17.57
C GLY A 122 -13.56 7.96 -18.45
N CYS A 123 -13.81 6.72 -18.04
CA CYS A 123 -14.64 5.82 -18.84
C CYS A 123 -16.04 6.40 -19.07
N ALA A 124 -16.63 7.08 -18.08
CA ALA A 124 -17.93 7.72 -18.22
C ALA A 124 -17.92 8.88 -19.21
N ALA A 125 -16.87 9.70 -19.19
CA ALA A 125 -16.71 10.85 -20.08
C ALA A 125 -16.51 10.45 -21.56
N TYR A 126 -15.82 9.33 -21.82
CA TYR A 126 -15.46 8.90 -23.18
C TYR A 126 -16.34 7.78 -23.75
N MET A 127 -17.34 7.32 -23.00
CA MET A 127 -18.29 6.30 -23.45
C MET A 127 -19.12 6.77 -24.65
N LYS A 128 -19.22 5.92 -25.68
CA LYS A 128 -20.04 6.14 -26.88
C LYS A 128 -21.11 5.06 -27.00
N SER A 129 -22.23 5.39 -27.64
CA SER A 129 -23.24 4.38 -27.96
C SER A 129 -22.66 3.40 -29.00
N PRO A 130 -22.76 2.09 -28.79
CA PRO A 130 -22.13 1.08 -29.64
C PRO A 130 -22.86 0.83 -30.97
N GLY A 131 -24.10 1.34 -31.12
CA GLY A 131 -25.02 0.88 -32.16
C GLY A 131 -25.27 -0.63 -32.02
N THR A 132 -25.41 -1.33 -33.15
CA THR A 132 -25.75 -2.77 -33.19
C THR A 132 -24.57 -3.67 -33.56
N ASN A 133 -23.48 -3.10 -34.11
CA ASN A 133 -22.37 -3.86 -34.67
C ASN A 133 -21.22 -4.06 -33.67
N PHE A 134 -21.43 -4.93 -32.69
CA PHE A 134 -20.45 -5.26 -31.64
C PHE A 134 -20.45 -6.75 -31.28
N ALA A 135 -19.35 -7.21 -30.66
CA ALA A 135 -19.22 -8.54 -30.09
C ALA A 135 -19.34 -8.51 -28.56
N LEU A 136 -19.94 -9.54 -27.96
CA LEU A 136 -20.00 -9.67 -26.50
C LEU A 136 -18.65 -10.23 -25.97
N PRO A 137 -18.08 -9.69 -24.87
CA PRO A 137 -16.78 -10.10 -24.34
C PRO A 137 -16.58 -11.58 -23.98
N TYR A 138 -17.65 -12.36 -23.78
CA TYR A 138 -17.58 -13.79 -23.37
C TYR A 138 -18.25 -14.75 -24.37
N ALA A 139 -18.52 -14.33 -25.61
CA ALA A 139 -19.22 -15.18 -26.55
C ALA A 139 -18.43 -16.45 -26.96
N ASP A 140 -17.12 -16.52 -26.68
CA ASP A 140 -16.23 -17.63 -27.09
C ASP A 140 -15.30 -18.11 -25.95
N VAL A 141 -15.83 -18.66 -24.86
CA VAL A 141 -15.03 -19.54 -23.98
C VAL A 141 -15.48 -20.97 -24.22
N PRO A 142 -14.70 -21.79 -24.97
CA PRO A 142 -15.00 -23.21 -25.13
C PRO A 142 -14.98 -23.90 -23.76
N ASP A 143 -15.98 -24.73 -23.50
CA ASP A 143 -16.00 -25.61 -22.33
C ASP A 143 -14.81 -26.59 -22.41
N PRO A 144 -13.85 -26.57 -21.45
CA PRO A 144 -12.72 -27.50 -21.45
C PRO A 144 -13.15 -28.96 -21.28
N ASN A 145 -14.42 -29.22 -20.95
CA ASN A 145 -14.99 -30.57 -20.81
C ASN A 145 -15.91 -30.98 -21.96
N SER A 146 -16.01 -30.24 -23.07
CA SER A 146 -16.73 -30.71 -24.26
C SER A 146 -15.90 -31.75 -25.02
N ALA A 147 -15.55 -32.85 -24.36
CA ALA A 147 -15.12 -34.06 -25.00
C ALA A 147 -16.30 -34.63 -25.79
N SER A 148 -16.09 -34.68 -27.10
CA SER A 148 -16.85 -35.42 -28.08
C SER A 148 -17.43 -36.75 -27.57
N THR A 149 -18.75 -36.89 -27.67
CA THR A 149 -19.37 -38.18 -27.95
C THR A 149 -20.27 -38.01 -29.18
N SER A 150 -19.85 -38.62 -30.29
CA SER A 150 -20.57 -38.84 -31.56
C SER A 150 -22.01 -39.34 -31.32
N ILE A 151 -23.00 -39.12 -32.19
CA ILE A 151 -23.14 -39.70 -33.55
C ILE A 151 -23.91 -38.73 -34.48
N PRO A 152 -23.44 -38.46 -35.71
CA PRO A 152 -24.22 -37.76 -36.74
C PRO A 152 -25.00 -38.76 -37.60
N THR A 153 -26.32 -38.58 -37.67
CA THR A 153 -27.16 -39.21 -38.68
C THR A 153 -27.65 -38.15 -39.67
N THR A 154 -27.13 -38.24 -40.90
CA THR A 154 -27.63 -37.70 -42.18
C THR A 154 -27.09 -36.33 -42.65
N PRO A 155 -26.72 -36.19 -43.95
CA PRO A 155 -25.93 -35.08 -44.47
C PRO A 155 -26.79 -33.99 -45.12
N GLY A 156 -26.50 -32.73 -44.78
CA GLY A 156 -27.12 -31.56 -45.39
C GLY A 156 -26.22 -30.33 -45.20
N THR A 157 -25.48 -30.02 -46.26
CA THR A 157 -24.58 -28.89 -46.49
C THR A 157 -25.10 -27.52 -46.02
N ALA A 158 -24.40 -26.93 -45.05
CA ALA A 158 -23.70 -25.63 -45.16
C ALA A 158 -23.17 -25.19 -43.79
N SER A 159 -21.87 -25.37 -43.56
CA SER A 159 -21.12 -24.74 -42.47
C SER A 159 -20.67 -23.34 -42.90
N PRO A 160 -20.48 -22.44 -41.94
CA PRO A 160 -19.10 -22.01 -41.68
C PRO A 160 -18.71 -22.36 -40.26
N ARG A 161 -17.95 -23.45 -40.13
CA ARG A 161 -17.00 -23.65 -39.03
C ARG A 161 -15.87 -22.64 -39.21
N THR A 162 -15.61 -21.83 -38.21
CA THR A 162 -14.24 -21.39 -37.91
C THR A 162 -14.03 -21.51 -36.42
N SER A 163 -13.35 -22.60 -36.05
CA SER A 163 -12.65 -22.79 -34.79
C SER A 163 -11.44 -21.85 -34.81
N GLU A 164 -11.38 -20.86 -33.93
CA GLU A 164 -10.16 -20.10 -33.68
C GLU A 164 -9.70 -20.37 -32.24
N THR A 165 -8.67 -21.20 -32.13
CA THR A 165 -7.93 -21.50 -30.91
C THR A 165 -7.13 -20.27 -30.46
N TYR A 166 -7.37 -19.81 -29.22
CA TYR A 166 -6.54 -18.80 -28.56
C TYR A 166 -5.16 -19.38 -28.23
N ASP A 167 -4.12 -18.91 -28.92
CA ASP A 167 -2.74 -19.34 -28.71
C ASP A 167 -2.02 -18.34 -27.77
N PHE A 168 -1.89 -18.69 -26.49
CA PHE A 168 -1.42 -17.80 -25.41
C PHE A 168 0.09 -17.48 -25.46
N ARG A 169 0.83 -18.00 -26.45
CA ARG A 169 2.31 -18.03 -26.45
C ARG A 169 3.01 -17.07 -27.40
N ASN A 170 2.31 -16.50 -28.39
CA ASN A 170 2.89 -15.52 -29.30
C ASN A 170 1.98 -14.29 -29.31
N GLY A 171 2.48 -13.16 -28.81
CA GLY A 171 1.75 -11.89 -28.61
C GLY A 171 1.22 -11.18 -29.87
N ASN A 172 0.73 -11.94 -30.86
CA ASN A 172 -0.05 -11.44 -31.99
C ASN A 172 -1.48 -11.98 -31.86
N SER A 173 -2.26 -11.40 -30.96
CA SER A 173 -3.72 -11.54 -30.99
C SER A 173 -4.24 -10.84 -32.25
N ARG A 174 -4.83 -11.59 -33.19
CA ARG A 174 -5.63 -10.97 -34.25
C ARG A 174 -6.76 -10.22 -33.56
N LYS A 175 -6.77 -8.88 -33.67
CA LYS A 175 -7.85 -8.05 -33.11
C LYS A 175 -9.21 -8.62 -33.57
N PRO A 176 -10.19 -8.78 -32.68
CA PRO A 176 -11.50 -9.28 -33.04
C PRO A 176 -12.10 -8.42 -34.17
N ARG A 177 -12.79 -9.06 -35.11
CA ARG A 177 -13.37 -8.40 -36.31
C ARG A 177 -14.38 -7.31 -35.97
N LEU A 178 -14.97 -7.37 -34.77
CA LEU A 178 -15.92 -6.40 -34.24
C LEU A 178 -15.43 -5.86 -32.89
N PRO A 179 -15.72 -4.58 -32.57
CA PRO A 179 -15.40 -4.02 -31.26
C PRO A 179 -16.20 -4.76 -30.16
N ALA A 180 -15.55 -5.01 -29.02
CA ALA A 180 -16.21 -5.63 -27.87
C ALA A 180 -17.09 -4.60 -27.15
N PHE A 181 -18.32 -4.98 -26.81
CA PHE A 181 -19.23 -4.16 -26.02
C PHE A 181 -20.07 -5.01 -25.05
N PRO A 182 -20.25 -4.60 -23.78
CA PRO A 182 -19.68 -3.44 -23.11
C PRO A 182 -18.15 -3.51 -23.01
N ILE A 183 -17.50 -2.33 -23.04
CA ILE A 183 -16.05 -2.25 -22.82
C ILE A 183 -15.77 -2.61 -21.37
N ILE A 184 -14.75 -3.44 -21.17
CA ILE A 184 -14.32 -3.86 -19.84
C ILE A 184 -12.95 -3.23 -19.55
N TYR A 185 -12.91 -2.36 -18.55
CA TYR A 185 -11.70 -1.68 -18.08
C TYR A 185 -11.17 -2.39 -16.84
N GLN A 186 -9.95 -2.95 -16.94
CA GLN A 186 -9.29 -3.57 -15.81
C GLN A 186 -8.39 -2.56 -15.11
N ALA A 187 -8.73 -2.21 -13.89
CA ALA A 187 -7.90 -1.44 -12.99
C ALA A 187 -7.10 -2.42 -12.12
N THR A 188 -5.86 -2.66 -12.52
CA THR A 188 -4.91 -3.56 -11.84
C THR A 188 -3.54 -2.88 -11.77
N ALA A 189 -2.76 -3.21 -10.75
CA ALA A 189 -1.37 -2.83 -10.63
C ALA A 189 -0.44 -3.79 -11.37
N THR A 190 -0.90 -4.91 -11.93
CA THR A 190 -0.04 -5.93 -12.57
C THR A 190 0.89 -5.34 -13.64
N THR A 191 0.41 -4.39 -14.45
CA THR A 191 1.21 -3.70 -15.48
C THR A 191 2.14 -2.62 -14.91
N MET A 192 1.93 -2.21 -13.65
CA MET A 192 2.74 -1.24 -12.92
C MET A 192 3.90 -1.86 -12.12
N ARG A 193 4.10 -3.19 -12.24
CA ARG A 193 5.18 -3.96 -11.58
C ARG A 193 5.23 -3.76 -10.05
N PRO A 194 4.18 -4.17 -9.31
CA PRO A 194 4.09 -3.93 -7.88
C PRO A 194 5.04 -4.85 -7.12
N LEU A 195 5.30 -4.51 -5.86
CA LEU A 195 6.06 -5.35 -4.93
C LEU A 195 5.38 -6.69 -4.67
N LYS A 196 6.14 -7.65 -4.16
CA LYS A 196 5.57 -8.88 -3.57
C LYS A 196 4.96 -8.59 -2.21
N TRP A 197 4.01 -9.41 -1.77
CA TRP A 197 3.40 -9.27 -0.44
C TRP A 197 4.40 -9.31 0.72
N ARG A 198 5.49 -10.05 0.58
CA ARG A 198 6.61 -10.07 1.53
C ARG A 198 7.23 -8.68 1.71
N GLN A 199 7.50 -8.01 0.60
CA GLN A 199 8.10 -6.67 0.58
C GLN A 199 7.11 -5.61 1.03
N ALA A 200 5.84 -5.71 0.61
CA ALA A 200 4.78 -4.82 1.09
C ALA A 200 4.58 -4.96 2.61
N TYR A 201 4.65 -6.19 3.14
CA TYR A 201 4.62 -6.46 4.57
C TYR A 201 5.81 -5.83 5.31
N ASP A 202 7.01 -5.85 4.73
CA ASP A 202 8.17 -5.21 5.35
C ASP A 202 7.93 -3.71 5.56
N GLN A 203 7.22 -3.04 4.63
CA GLN A 203 6.81 -1.63 4.80
C GLN A 203 5.76 -1.45 5.92
N ILE A 204 4.83 -2.38 6.07
CA ILE A 204 3.87 -2.40 7.20
C ILE A 204 4.64 -2.53 8.50
N ARG A 205 5.53 -3.52 8.60
CA ARG A 205 6.34 -3.77 9.79
C ARG A 205 7.19 -2.55 10.13
N GLU A 206 7.88 -1.97 9.16
CA GLU A 206 8.72 -0.79 9.36
C GLU A 206 7.93 0.38 9.92
N TYR A 207 6.80 0.72 9.29
CA TYR A 207 5.95 1.82 9.74
C TYR A 207 5.39 1.60 11.15
N TRP A 208 4.74 0.46 11.37
CA TRP A 208 4.01 0.21 12.61
C TRP A 208 4.93 -0.08 13.80
N ALA A 209 6.06 -0.76 13.59
CA ALA A 209 7.03 -1.01 14.66
C ALA A 209 7.65 0.30 15.17
N ARG A 210 7.97 1.25 14.27
CA ARG A 210 8.50 2.57 14.65
C ARG A 210 7.45 3.42 15.37
N THR A 211 6.20 3.39 14.89
CA THR A 211 5.15 4.31 15.37
C THR A 211 4.46 3.81 16.64
N THR A 212 4.22 2.50 16.77
CA THR A 212 3.42 1.92 17.86
C THR A 212 4.23 1.09 18.85
N LYS A 213 5.51 0.82 18.55
CA LYS A 213 6.39 -0.08 19.33
C LYS A 213 5.82 -1.51 19.49
N VAL A 214 4.81 -1.85 18.69
CA VAL A 214 4.28 -3.20 18.56
C VAL A 214 5.37 -4.03 17.88
N ASP A 215 5.93 -5.01 18.59
CA ASP A 215 6.81 -5.98 17.93
C ASP A 215 5.96 -6.91 17.03
N ILE A 216 6.28 -6.83 15.75
CA ILE A 216 5.66 -7.49 14.59
C ILE A 216 6.76 -8.39 14.00
N PRO A 217 6.47 -9.67 13.73
CA PRO A 217 7.49 -10.63 13.27
C PRO A 217 8.11 -10.21 11.93
N SER A 218 9.24 -10.81 11.57
CA SER A 218 9.82 -10.65 10.23
C SER A 218 8.88 -11.21 9.16
N SER A 219 9.06 -10.80 7.90
CA SER A 219 8.24 -11.33 6.80
C SER A 219 8.44 -12.84 6.59
N GLU A 220 9.63 -13.36 6.87
CA GLU A 220 9.90 -14.81 6.89
C GLU A 220 9.09 -15.53 7.95
N GLU A 221 9.07 -15.01 9.18
CA GLU A 221 8.26 -15.57 10.25
C GLU A 221 6.77 -15.42 9.95
N TYR A 222 6.33 -14.26 9.46
CA TYR A 222 4.92 -13.95 9.27
C TYR A 222 4.25 -14.84 8.21
N PHE A 223 4.88 -15.02 7.05
CA PHE A 223 4.31 -15.84 5.97
C PHE A 223 4.49 -17.35 6.17
N VAL A 224 5.33 -17.78 7.14
CA VAL A 224 5.47 -19.19 7.57
C VAL A 224 4.62 -19.49 8.81
N SER A 225 4.27 -18.48 9.60
CA SER A 225 3.52 -18.63 10.84
C SER A 225 2.11 -19.15 10.63
N SER A 226 1.75 -20.21 11.37
CA SER A 226 0.37 -20.67 11.44
C SER A 226 -0.50 -19.65 12.19
N LYS A 227 -1.76 -19.50 11.74
CA LYS A 227 -2.76 -18.61 12.38
C LYS A 227 -2.92 -18.87 13.88
N ALA A 228 -2.75 -20.13 14.30
CA ALA A 228 -2.79 -20.53 15.71
C ALA A 228 -1.58 -20.03 16.51
N MET A 229 -0.37 -20.18 15.96
CA MET A 229 0.88 -19.71 16.60
C MET A 229 0.89 -18.20 16.76
N PHE A 230 0.40 -17.47 15.77
CA PHE A 230 0.37 -16.01 15.83
C PHE A 230 -0.68 -15.51 16.84
N LYS A 231 -1.86 -16.13 16.88
CA LYS A 231 -2.86 -15.87 17.95
C LYS A 231 -2.29 -16.16 19.34
N ALA A 232 -1.53 -17.25 19.50
CA ALA A 232 -0.87 -17.58 20.75
C ALA A 232 0.20 -16.55 21.12
N ARG A 233 1.07 -16.12 20.19
CA ARG A 233 2.06 -15.05 20.44
C ARG A 233 1.40 -13.73 20.82
N PHE A 234 0.35 -13.34 20.09
CA PHE A 234 -0.40 -12.13 20.38
C PHE A 234 -1.07 -12.20 21.76
N PHE A 235 -1.68 -13.34 22.10
CA PHE A 235 -2.22 -13.60 23.44
C PHE A 235 -1.14 -13.48 24.50
N MET A 236 -0.02 -14.18 24.34
CA MET A 236 1.10 -14.19 25.29
C MET A 236 1.70 -12.80 25.52
N LYS A 237 1.73 -11.96 24.49
CA LYS A 237 2.37 -10.65 24.56
C LYS A 237 1.45 -9.55 25.08
N TYR A 238 0.19 -9.54 24.64
CA TYR A 238 -0.73 -8.44 24.94
C TYR A 238 -1.82 -8.83 25.93
N GLN A 239 -2.25 -10.09 25.96
CA GLN A 239 -3.33 -10.54 26.84
C GLN A 239 -2.80 -11.17 28.13
N LEU A 240 -1.73 -11.96 28.11
CA LEU A 240 -1.24 -12.65 29.32
C LEU A 240 -0.78 -11.66 30.40
N PRO A 241 0.02 -10.61 30.12
CA PRO A 241 0.41 -9.64 31.14
C PRO A 241 -0.80 -8.86 31.68
N GLN A 242 -1.76 -8.55 30.80
CA GLN A 242 -3.02 -7.87 31.17
C GLN A 242 -3.95 -8.79 31.97
N SER A 243 -3.97 -10.10 31.69
CA SER A 243 -4.79 -11.09 32.39
C SER A 243 -4.24 -11.38 33.79
N ILE A 244 -2.91 -11.45 33.91
CA ILE A 244 -2.23 -11.52 35.22
C ILE A 244 -2.49 -10.24 36.00
N ALA A 245 -2.35 -9.07 35.37
CA ALA A 245 -2.73 -7.80 35.98
C ALA A 245 -4.22 -7.73 36.33
N SER A 246 -5.11 -8.39 35.57
CA SER A 246 -6.55 -8.43 35.82
C SER A 246 -6.94 -9.31 36.99
N VAL A 247 -6.25 -10.43 37.20
CA VAL A 247 -6.44 -11.28 38.37
C VAL A 247 -5.91 -10.56 39.61
N ALA A 248 -4.77 -9.88 39.49
CA ALA A 248 -4.26 -9.00 40.54
C ALA A 248 -5.23 -7.83 40.84
N HIS A 249 -5.88 -7.26 39.82
CA HIS A 249 -6.91 -6.22 39.96
C HIS A 249 -8.27 -6.73 40.42
N ALA A 250 -8.66 -7.99 40.15
CA ALA A 250 -9.92 -8.57 40.60
C ALA A 250 -9.92 -8.78 42.12
N VAL A 251 -8.74 -8.89 42.71
CA VAL A 251 -8.51 -8.83 44.16
C VAL A 251 -8.62 -7.38 44.70
N VAL A 252 -8.53 -6.36 43.84
CA VAL A 252 -8.42 -4.92 44.22
C VAL A 252 -9.55 -4.02 43.64
N GLY A 253 -10.45 -4.53 42.79
CA GLY A 253 -11.65 -3.85 42.30
C GLY A 253 -11.43 -2.75 41.23
N GLY A 254 -11.15 -3.12 39.98
CA GLY A 254 -11.06 -2.15 38.85
C GLY A 254 -11.97 -2.49 37.65
N GLU A 255 -12.93 -1.61 37.32
CA GLU A 255 -13.98 -1.81 36.30
C GLU A 255 -13.55 -1.64 34.82
N GLY A 256 -12.29 -1.26 34.54
CA GLY A 256 -11.84 -0.89 33.19
C GLY A 256 -11.48 -2.05 32.25
N LEU A 257 -11.27 -3.26 32.78
CA LEU A 257 -10.44 -4.28 32.13
C LEU A 257 -11.22 -5.24 31.21
N GLY A 258 -12.47 -5.56 31.55
CA GLY A 258 -13.33 -6.44 30.73
C GLY A 258 -13.70 -5.84 29.36
N LYS A 259 -13.76 -4.51 29.26
CA LYS A 259 -14.08 -3.79 28.00
C LYS A 259 -12.98 -3.97 26.94
N ASN A 260 -11.71 -4.07 27.36
CA ASN A 260 -10.57 -4.23 26.45
C ASN A 260 -10.50 -5.64 25.85
N VAL A 261 -10.84 -6.67 26.64
CA VAL A 261 -10.92 -8.07 26.15
C VAL A 261 -12.01 -8.22 25.08
N GLN A 262 -13.18 -7.62 25.28
CA GLN A 262 -14.26 -7.65 24.28
C GLN A 262 -13.91 -6.92 22.99
N LYS A 263 -13.27 -5.74 23.07
CA LYS A 263 -12.76 -5.02 21.90
C LYS A 263 -11.74 -5.87 21.12
N MET A 264 -10.89 -6.58 21.82
CA MET A 264 -9.86 -7.43 21.21
C MET A 264 -10.44 -8.64 20.47
N SER A 265 -11.43 -9.32 21.06
CA SER A 265 -12.13 -10.43 20.40
C SER A 265 -12.78 -9.96 19.08
N LYS A 266 -13.44 -8.79 19.12
CA LYS A 266 -14.02 -8.16 17.92
C LYS A 266 -12.96 -7.84 16.86
N MET A 267 -11.78 -7.36 17.26
CA MET A 267 -10.67 -7.08 16.35
C MET A 267 -10.18 -8.33 15.63
N VAL A 268 -9.98 -9.44 16.36
CA VAL A 268 -9.55 -10.72 15.79
C VAL A 268 -10.62 -11.32 14.89
N GLU A 269 -11.89 -11.21 15.27
CA GLU A 269 -13.02 -11.65 14.44
C GLU A 269 -13.09 -10.86 13.14
N LEU A 270 -12.97 -9.53 13.21
CA LEU A 270 -12.99 -8.66 12.03
C LEU A 270 -11.79 -8.93 11.11
N ALA A 271 -10.59 -9.07 11.66
CA ALA A 271 -9.40 -9.45 10.89
C ALA A 271 -9.56 -10.80 10.19
N THR A 272 -10.16 -11.78 10.88
CA THR A 272 -10.44 -13.10 10.31
C THR A 272 -11.41 -12.98 9.13
N LYS A 273 -12.50 -12.23 9.27
CA LYS A 273 -13.46 -11.99 8.19
C LYS A 273 -12.81 -11.32 6.98
N ILE A 274 -11.95 -10.33 7.19
CA ILE A 274 -11.23 -9.66 6.09
C ILE A 274 -10.26 -10.61 5.40
N ALA A 275 -9.50 -11.40 6.17
CA ALA A 275 -8.54 -12.36 5.63
C ALA A 275 -9.24 -13.45 4.80
N GLU A 276 -10.39 -13.94 5.24
CA GLU A 276 -11.20 -14.94 4.51
C GLU A 276 -11.85 -14.34 3.25
N ALA A 277 -12.36 -13.11 3.34
CA ALA A 277 -12.92 -12.42 2.17
C ALA A 277 -11.86 -12.13 1.09
N SER A 278 -10.62 -11.86 1.51
CA SER A 278 -9.52 -11.51 0.62
C SER A 278 -8.75 -12.72 0.08
N GLU A 279 -8.77 -13.86 0.80
CA GLU A 279 -7.98 -15.06 0.47
C GLU A 279 -8.07 -15.46 -1.02
N PRO A 280 -9.26 -15.53 -1.65
CA PRO A 280 -9.34 -15.94 -3.05
C PRO A 280 -8.60 -15.05 -4.05
N PHE A 281 -8.63 -13.75 -3.79
CA PHE A 281 -7.99 -12.74 -4.63
C PHE A 281 -6.47 -12.76 -4.47
N LEU A 282 -6.03 -13.14 -3.27
CA LEU A 282 -4.66 -13.03 -2.84
C LEU A 282 -3.85 -14.32 -3.03
N ARG A 283 -4.51 -15.49 -3.02
CA ARG A 283 -3.85 -16.81 -3.16
C ARG A 283 -3.43 -17.13 -4.59
N HIS A 284 -4.09 -16.52 -5.57
CA HIS A 284 -3.80 -16.73 -6.98
C HIS A 284 -3.09 -15.50 -7.54
N SER A 285 -2.06 -15.70 -8.35
CA SER A 285 -1.49 -14.63 -9.16
C SER A 285 -2.34 -14.47 -10.41
N TRP A 286 -2.89 -13.28 -10.62
CA TRP A 286 -3.75 -12.98 -11.75
C TRP A 286 -2.98 -12.12 -12.75
N VAL A 287 -3.00 -12.53 -14.01
CA VAL A 287 -2.53 -11.71 -15.13
C VAL A 287 -3.77 -11.19 -15.84
N PHE A 288 -4.04 -9.90 -15.68
CA PHE A 288 -5.15 -9.25 -16.35
C PHE A 288 -4.68 -8.64 -17.67
N VAL A 289 -5.49 -8.82 -18.72
CA VAL A 289 -5.35 -8.07 -19.97
C VAL A 289 -6.03 -6.71 -19.76
N ASP A 290 -5.26 -5.63 -19.86
CA ASP A 290 -5.70 -4.26 -19.58
C ASP A 290 -5.71 -3.35 -20.82
N ASP A 291 -5.71 -3.91 -22.03
CA ASP A 291 -5.68 -3.18 -23.31
C ASP A 291 -6.68 -2.01 -23.37
N SER A 292 -7.94 -2.24 -22.97
CA SER A 292 -8.98 -1.19 -22.94
C SER A 292 -8.63 -0.05 -21.97
N THR A 293 -7.99 -0.37 -20.85
CA THR A 293 -7.54 0.62 -19.86
C THR A 293 -6.37 1.43 -20.40
N GLN A 294 -5.46 0.79 -21.16
CA GLN A 294 -4.37 1.48 -21.84
C GLN A 294 -4.88 2.39 -22.97
N ASP A 295 -5.90 1.95 -23.71
CA ASP A 295 -6.58 2.81 -24.69
C ASP A 295 -7.23 4.02 -24.01
N LEU A 296 -7.91 3.83 -22.87
CA LEU A 296 -8.46 4.94 -22.08
C LEU A 296 -7.38 5.89 -21.59
N ARG A 297 -6.27 5.35 -21.09
CA ARG A 297 -5.09 6.11 -20.68
C ARG A 297 -4.56 7.01 -21.80
N ALA A 298 -4.45 6.47 -23.02
CA ALA A 298 -4.01 7.27 -24.16
C ALA A 298 -4.96 8.44 -24.44
N HIS A 299 -6.27 8.24 -24.34
CA HIS A 299 -7.26 9.32 -24.49
C HIS A 299 -7.19 10.36 -23.37
N LEU A 300 -6.92 9.93 -22.13
CA LEU A 300 -6.82 10.80 -20.96
C LEU A 300 -5.48 11.53 -20.84
N SER A 301 -4.46 11.14 -21.60
CA SER A 301 -3.10 11.70 -21.49
C SER A 301 -3.01 13.22 -21.70
N CYS A 302 -3.97 13.81 -22.43
CA CYS A 302 -4.03 15.25 -22.67
C CYS A 302 -4.86 16.00 -21.61
N ASP A 303 -5.51 15.29 -20.68
CA ASP A 303 -6.38 15.85 -19.65
C ASP A 303 -5.61 15.99 -18.33
N ALA A 304 -5.27 17.23 -17.96
CA ALA A 304 -4.43 17.48 -16.79
C ALA A 304 -5.04 17.01 -15.45
N GLU A 305 -6.36 16.87 -15.35
CA GLU A 305 -7.04 16.44 -14.13
C GLU A 305 -7.24 14.93 -14.08
N PHE A 306 -7.55 14.30 -15.22
CA PHE A 306 -7.90 12.88 -15.30
C PHE A 306 -6.81 11.99 -15.92
N ASP A 307 -5.65 12.55 -16.27
CA ASP A 307 -4.51 11.77 -16.74
C ASP A 307 -4.14 10.65 -15.74
N LEU A 308 -3.89 9.46 -16.26
CA LEU A 308 -3.55 8.28 -15.48
C LEU A 308 -2.06 8.20 -15.14
N SER A 309 -1.24 9.19 -15.49
CA SER A 309 0.20 9.28 -15.13
C SER A 309 0.50 9.30 -13.63
N VAL A 310 -0.52 9.47 -12.77
CA VAL A 310 -0.36 9.35 -11.30
C VAL A 310 0.28 8.04 -10.85
N VAL A 311 0.23 6.99 -11.69
CA VAL A 311 0.83 5.69 -11.39
C VAL A 311 2.23 5.44 -12.00
N ASP A 312 2.74 6.32 -12.86
CA ASP A 312 3.96 6.02 -13.65
C ASP A 312 5.22 6.02 -12.81
N ASP A 313 5.29 6.95 -11.84
CA ASP A 313 6.46 7.16 -10.99
C ASP A 313 6.24 6.64 -9.56
N ILE A 314 5.40 5.61 -9.39
CA ILE A 314 5.18 5.01 -8.08
C ILE A 314 6.45 4.29 -7.62
N VAL A 315 7.05 4.82 -6.57
CA VAL A 315 7.98 4.08 -5.71
C VAL A 315 7.14 3.25 -4.74
N TRP A 316 6.98 1.97 -5.04
CA TRP A 316 6.04 1.08 -4.34
C TRP A 316 6.32 0.96 -2.84
N GLU A 317 7.58 0.97 -2.42
CA GLU A 317 7.97 0.98 -1.01
C GLU A 317 7.38 2.20 -0.29
N LYS A 318 7.57 3.39 -0.89
CA LYS A 318 7.00 4.65 -0.41
C LYS A 318 5.48 4.62 -0.39
N TYR A 319 4.85 4.12 -1.46
CA TYR A 319 3.40 4.02 -1.54
C TYR A 319 2.81 3.20 -0.39
N PHE A 320 3.41 2.04 -0.06
CA PHE A 320 2.94 1.24 1.06
C PHE A 320 3.21 1.90 2.42
N LEU A 321 4.32 2.63 2.60
CA LEU A 321 4.55 3.43 3.81
C LEU A 321 3.48 4.51 3.98
N ASP A 322 3.20 5.25 2.91
CA ASP A 322 2.17 6.30 2.89
C ASP A 322 0.78 5.73 3.15
N PHE A 323 0.49 4.56 2.58
CA PHE A 323 -0.77 3.88 2.83
C PHE A 323 -0.91 3.45 4.29
N ASN A 324 0.15 2.93 4.92
CA ASN A 324 0.16 2.61 6.35
C ASN A 324 -0.05 3.86 7.21
N TYR A 325 0.62 4.98 6.87
CA TYR A 325 0.38 6.27 7.49
C TYR A 325 -1.09 6.69 7.39
N GLY A 326 -1.67 6.61 6.20
CA GLY A 326 -3.06 7.00 6.00
C GLY A 326 -4.06 6.09 6.71
N VAL A 327 -3.81 4.78 6.78
CA VAL A 327 -4.60 3.85 7.60
C VAL A 327 -4.49 4.19 9.09
N HIS A 328 -3.31 4.60 9.55
CA HIS A 328 -3.13 4.99 10.95
C HIS A 328 -3.83 6.33 11.24
N TYR A 329 -3.68 7.30 10.35
CA TYR A 329 -4.17 8.66 10.55
C TYR A 329 -5.67 8.82 10.22
N TYR A 330 -6.09 8.47 9.00
CA TYR A 330 -7.48 8.70 8.54
C TYR A 330 -8.44 7.63 9.06
N VAL A 331 -8.01 6.36 9.12
CA VAL A 331 -8.88 5.24 9.53
C VAL A 331 -8.86 5.02 11.04
N SER A 332 -7.67 5.03 11.68
CA SER A 332 -7.59 4.84 13.13
C SER A 332 -7.83 6.13 13.93
N GLN A 333 -7.63 7.30 13.30
CA GLN A 333 -7.80 8.62 13.93
C GLN A 333 -6.98 8.78 15.21
N GLU A 334 -5.78 8.20 15.25
CA GLU A 334 -4.88 8.32 16.40
C GLU A 334 -4.09 9.64 16.33
N PRO A 335 -3.99 10.39 17.44
CA PRO A 335 -3.25 11.65 17.46
C PRO A 335 -1.73 11.41 17.43
N GLY A 336 -0.98 12.40 16.92
CA GLY A 336 0.49 12.39 16.98
C GLY A 336 1.19 11.49 15.95
N VAL A 337 0.44 10.94 14.99
CA VAL A 337 0.98 10.14 13.89
C VAL A 337 1.77 11.03 12.93
N ARG A 338 2.89 10.52 12.41
CA ARG A 338 3.75 11.22 11.43
C ARG A 338 4.02 10.32 10.23
N THR A 339 4.12 10.92 9.05
CA THR A 339 4.59 10.19 7.87
C THR A 339 6.09 9.89 8.02
N LEU A 340 6.49 8.70 7.61
CA LEU A 340 7.92 8.33 7.49
C LEU A 340 8.48 8.71 6.12
N SER A 341 7.62 8.95 5.14
CA SER A 341 8.03 9.34 3.80
C SER A 341 8.12 10.85 3.66
N VAL A 342 8.95 11.29 2.72
CA VAL A 342 9.06 12.70 2.34
C VAL A 342 8.05 13.07 1.24
N PRO A 343 7.66 14.35 1.13
CA PRO A 343 6.81 14.82 0.03
C PRO A 343 7.39 14.52 -1.35
N MET A 344 6.55 14.54 -2.37
CA MET A 344 7.00 14.35 -3.76
C MET A 344 8.07 15.38 -4.14
N GLY A 345 9.16 14.93 -4.77
CA GLY A 345 10.31 15.76 -5.14
C GLY A 345 11.38 15.91 -4.05
N TRP A 346 11.11 15.43 -2.84
CA TRP A 346 12.10 15.36 -1.76
C TRP A 346 12.68 13.95 -1.66
N ASP A 347 13.90 13.86 -1.14
CA ASP A 347 14.61 12.61 -0.91
C ASP A 347 15.15 12.61 0.53
N CYS A 348 15.17 11.45 1.19
CA CYS A 348 15.83 11.31 2.49
C CYS A 348 16.69 10.05 2.53
N ALA A 349 17.72 10.06 3.38
CA ALA A 349 18.66 8.95 3.48
C ALA A 349 18.01 7.61 3.88
N LEU A 350 16.84 7.65 4.54
CA LEU A 350 16.05 6.47 4.90
C LEU A 350 15.22 5.92 3.73
N HIS A 351 14.77 6.77 2.81
CA HIS A 351 13.84 6.42 1.73
C HIS A 351 14.26 7.11 0.43
N THR A 352 15.51 6.88 0.00
CA THR A 352 16.02 7.50 -1.23
C THR A 352 15.49 6.80 -2.48
N ARG A 353 15.09 7.60 -3.47
CA ARG A 353 14.72 7.10 -4.81
C ARG A 353 15.93 6.51 -5.54
N ASN A 354 17.13 6.97 -5.22
CA ASN A 354 18.34 6.52 -5.87
C ASN A 354 18.95 5.32 -5.13
N ARG A 355 18.68 4.10 -5.62
CA ARG A 355 19.22 2.87 -5.04
C ARG A 355 20.75 2.81 -4.99
N SER A 356 21.47 3.61 -5.79
CA SER A 356 22.93 3.68 -5.68
C SER A 356 23.42 4.47 -4.45
N VAL A 357 22.54 5.29 -3.86
CA VAL A 357 22.82 6.14 -2.68
C VAL A 357 22.14 5.58 -1.43
N ALA A 358 21.13 4.70 -1.61
CA ALA A 358 20.51 3.96 -0.53
C ALA A 358 21.58 3.24 0.29
N ASN A 359 21.61 3.49 1.60
CA ASN A 359 22.49 2.84 2.59
C ASN A 359 23.94 3.35 2.64
N LEU A 360 24.33 4.39 1.90
CA LEU A 360 25.72 4.90 2.00
C LEU A 360 26.04 5.49 3.38
N VAL A 361 25.07 6.15 4.02
CA VAL A 361 25.29 6.89 5.28
C VAL A 361 24.60 6.23 6.48
N VAL A 362 23.38 5.70 6.32
CA VAL A 362 22.56 5.26 7.47
C VAL A 362 23.01 3.93 8.09
N ASP A 363 23.53 3.01 7.27
CA ASP A 363 23.91 1.67 7.73
C ASP A 363 25.38 1.58 8.19
N ARG A 364 26.15 2.68 8.08
CA ARG A 364 27.54 2.72 8.55
C ARG A 364 27.56 3.17 10.00
N GLN A 365 28.07 2.31 10.88
CA GLN A 365 28.23 2.64 12.29
C GLN A 365 29.31 3.72 12.43
N ILE A 366 28.89 4.96 12.69
CA ILE A 366 29.80 6.04 13.05
C ILE A 366 30.34 5.76 14.46
N GLN A 367 31.66 5.76 14.62
CA GLN A 367 32.27 5.69 15.94
C GLN A 367 32.08 7.05 16.63
N SER A 368 31.01 7.18 17.40
CA SER A 368 30.84 8.32 18.29
C SER A 368 31.87 8.20 19.42
N ILE A 369 32.75 9.19 19.55
CA ILE A 369 33.56 9.34 20.76
C ILE A 369 32.66 9.94 21.83
N VAL A 370 32.46 9.20 22.92
CA VAL A 370 31.78 9.71 24.10
C VAL A 370 32.87 10.17 25.06
N TYR A 371 33.06 11.49 25.19
CA TYR A 371 33.95 12.03 26.21
C TYR A 371 33.44 11.62 27.60
N SER A 372 34.35 11.16 28.47
CA SER A 372 33.96 10.84 29.84
C SER A 372 33.60 12.13 30.61
N ILE A 373 32.75 12.00 31.64
CA ILE A 373 32.40 13.13 32.52
C ILE A 373 33.67 13.79 33.10
N ASP A 374 34.72 13.00 33.34
CA ASP A 374 35.98 13.48 33.90
C ASP A 374 36.84 14.22 32.87
N ASP A 375 36.73 13.88 31.58
CA ASP A 375 37.41 14.61 30.49
C ASP A 375 36.75 15.98 30.29
N ILE A 376 35.41 16.02 30.28
CA ILE A 376 34.63 17.25 30.16
C ILE A 376 34.92 18.17 31.36
N LYS A 377 34.97 17.64 32.58
CA LYS A 377 35.32 18.42 33.78
C LYS A 377 36.73 18.99 33.70
N ARG A 378 37.74 18.17 33.37
CA ARG A 378 39.13 18.62 33.25
C ARG A 378 39.29 19.72 32.20
N ARG A 379 38.56 19.63 31.08
CA ARG A 379 38.54 20.67 30.03
C ARG A 379 37.88 21.95 30.52
N ASN A 380 36.70 21.86 31.14
CA ASN A 380 36.01 23.02 31.70
C ASN A 380 36.84 23.74 32.76
N ASP A 381 37.50 22.98 33.64
CA ASP A 381 38.38 23.54 34.67
C ASP A 381 39.57 24.29 34.05
N ARG A 382 40.17 23.76 32.96
CA ARG A 382 41.20 24.49 32.20
C ARG A 382 40.65 25.78 31.59
N MET A 383 39.51 25.72 30.90
CA MET A 383 38.93 26.91 30.26
C MET A 383 38.64 28.01 31.26
N ILE A 384 38.10 27.66 32.43
CA ILE A 384 37.83 28.60 33.52
C ILE A 384 39.13 29.18 34.07
N THR A 385 40.16 28.35 34.27
CA THR A 385 41.46 28.81 34.77
C THR A 385 42.11 29.80 33.82
N LEU A 386 42.11 29.50 32.51
CA LEU A 386 42.66 30.38 31.47
C LEU A 386 41.86 31.70 31.38
N LEU A 387 40.54 31.65 31.53
CA LEU A 387 39.71 32.86 31.57
C LEU A 387 40.01 33.73 32.79
N ILE A 388 40.19 33.13 33.97
CA ILE A 388 40.56 33.85 35.20
C ILE A 388 41.94 34.50 35.04
N GLU A 389 42.91 33.80 34.47
CA GLU A 389 44.24 34.34 34.19
C GLU A 389 44.20 35.53 33.20
N ALA A 390 43.42 35.41 32.12
CA ALA A 390 43.27 36.47 31.12
C ALA A 390 42.61 37.72 31.70
N LEU A 391 41.59 37.56 32.55
CA LEU A 391 40.93 38.68 33.25
C LEU A 391 41.83 39.32 34.30
N GLY A 392 42.72 38.55 34.94
CA GLY A 392 43.66 39.04 35.94
C GLY A 392 44.84 39.82 35.35
N ASN A 393 45.17 39.62 34.07
CA ASN A 393 46.29 40.30 33.43
C ASN A 393 46.00 40.65 31.95
N PRO A 394 45.15 41.66 31.69
CA PRO A 394 44.59 41.96 30.36
C PRO A 394 45.60 42.41 29.28
N GLY A 395 46.88 42.55 29.62
CA GLY A 395 47.96 42.90 28.68
C GLY A 395 48.87 41.73 28.28
N ALA A 396 48.71 40.55 28.88
CA ALA A 396 49.55 39.38 28.62
C ALA A 396 48.81 38.41 27.68
N GLN A 397 48.85 38.66 26.38
CA GLN A 397 48.33 37.71 25.38
C GLN A 397 49.35 36.59 25.13
N ASP A 398 49.07 35.42 25.69
CA ASP A 398 49.76 34.18 25.33
C ASP A 398 48.97 33.46 24.25
N LYS A 399 49.39 33.62 22.99
CA LYS A 399 48.73 33.04 21.82
C LYS A 399 48.53 31.53 21.95
N ARG A 400 49.45 30.82 22.63
CA ARG A 400 49.34 29.36 22.79
C ARG A 400 48.16 29.01 23.71
N LYS A 401 47.98 29.78 24.78
CA LYS A 401 46.85 29.61 25.70
C LYS A 401 45.53 29.99 25.06
N GLU A 402 45.52 31.01 24.20
CA GLU A 402 44.34 31.38 23.40
C GLU A 402 43.97 30.25 22.41
N GLU A 403 44.94 29.66 21.71
CA GLU A 403 44.71 28.51 20.83
C GLU A 403 44.24 27.27 21.62
N GLU A 404 44.85 26.95 22.76
CA GLU A 404 44.42 25.85 23.63
C GLU A 404 42.99 26.06 24.14
N TRP A 405 42.62 27.30 24.49
CA TRP A 405 41.28 27.64 24.93
C TRP A 405 40.26 27.57 23.80
N LEU A 406 40.61 28.02 22.59
CA LEU A 406 39.76 27.92 21.41
C LEU A 406 39.51 26.46 21.01
N ASN A 407 40.54 25.62 21.02
CA ASN A 407 40.39 24.18 20.78
C ASN A 407 39.47 23.52 21.83
N ASP A 408 39.60 23.92 23.10
CA ASP A 408 38.74 23.42 24.17
C ASP A 408 37.28 23.91 24.04
N LEU A 409 37.07 25.12 23.55
CA LEU A 409 35.76 25.68 23.26
C LEU A 409 35.11 24.96 22.07
N ASP A 410 35.83 24.79 20.97
CA ASP A 410 35.36 24.07 19.79
C ASP A 410 34.99 22.62 20.15
N ALA A 411 35.87 21.92 20.87
CA ALA A 411 35.57 20.59 21.39
C ALA A 411 34.35 20.58 22.34
N SER A 412 34.10 21.66 23.11
CA SER A 412 32.90 21.77 23.97
C SER A 412 31.61 22.00 23.18
N LEU A 413 31.69 22.65 22.03
CA LEU A 413 30.57 22.80 21.10
C LEU A 413 30.31 21.48 20.36
N ASP A 414 31.37 20.72 20.07
CA ASP A 414 31.33 19.45 19.34
C ASP A 414 31.15 18.20 20.23
N ASP A 415 31.05 18.35 21.56
CA ASP A 415 30.59 17.30 22.48
C ASP A 415 29.21 16.73 22.08
N TRP A 416 28.51 17.44 21.18
CA TRP A 416 27.31 16.99 20.48
C TRP A 416 27.69 16.27 19.19
N PHE A 417 28.27 15.08 19.33
CA PHE A 417 28.57 14.08 18.28
C PHE A 417 29.60 14.49 17.20
N HIS A 418 30.84 14.01 17.32
CA HIS A 418 31.88 14.08 16.28
C HIS A 418 32.12 12.69 15.63
N ASP A 419 32.34 12.67 14.30
CA ASP A 419 32.80 11.49 13.53
C ASP A 419 34.32 11.60 13.28
N ASP A 420 35.10 10.84 14.04
CA ASP A 420 36.57 10.80 13.95
C ASP A 420 37.08 9.64 13.09
N SER A 421 36.19 8.93 12.39
CA SER A 421 36.58 7.73 11.64
C SER A 421 37.40 8.03 10.37
N GLU A 422 37.57 9.31 10.00
CA GLU A 422 38.11 9.77 8.70
C GLU A 422 37.34 9.22 7.48
N ILE A 423 36.25 8.46 7.67
CA ILE A 423 35.51 7.77 6.60
C ILE A 423 34.80 8.75 5.66
N VAL A 424 34.41 9.92 6.17
CA VAL A 424 33.76 10.98 5.38
C VAL A 424 34.78 11.85 4.63
N GLN A 425 36.09 11.70 4.91
CA GLN A 425 37.12 12.40 4.15
C GLN A 425 37.41 11.68 2.83
N GLY A 426 36.73 12.09 1.76
CA GLY A 426 37.07 11.69 0.39
C GLY A 426 35.88 11.21 -0.44
N GLU A 427 34.73 10.90 0.17
CA GLU A 427 33.50 10.85 -0.60
C GLU A 427 33.12 12.30 -0.96
N GLN A 428 33.00 12.58 -2.25
CA GLN A 428 32.22 13.74 -2.68
C GLN A 428 30.79 13.50 -2.19
N LEU A 429 30.51 13.86 -0.93
CA LEU A 429 29.21 14.39 -0.55
C LEU A 429 28.96 15.43 -1.63
N GLY A 430 28.17 15.06 -2.64
CA GLY A 430 28.09 15.82 -3.88
C GLY A 430 28.00 17.28 -3.51
N ARG A 431 28.76 18.15 -4.19
CA ARG A 431 28.46 19.58 -4.09
C ARG A 431 26.95 19.67 -4.24
N TRP A 432 26.28 20.35 -3.31
CA TRP A 432 24.87 20.70 -3.45
C TRP A 432 24.74 21.49 -4.75
N SER A 433 24.73 20.79 -5.88
CA SER A 433 24.90 21.33 -7.22
C SER A 433 23.53 21.41 -7.83
N GLU A 434 22.73 22.23 -7.18
CA GLU A 434 21.76 23.14 -7.78
C GLU A 434 21.22 23.93 -6.59
N LYS A 435 21.56 25.23 -6.55
CA LYS A 435 20.93 26.19 -5.63
C LYS A 435 19.42 26.16 -5.91
N VAL A 436 18.67 25.41 -5.12
CA VAL A 436 17.22 25.53 -5.08
C VAL A 436 16.90 26.63 -4.07
N GLY A 437 16.79 27.87 -4.57
CA GLY A 437 16.20 29.00 -3.84
C GLY A 437 17.13 29.75 -2.89
N ASP A 438 17.09 31.08 -2.98
CA ASP A 438 17.95 32.05 -2.29
C ASP A 438 17.66 32.24 -0.77
N ASN A 439 17.12 31.23 -0.06
CA ASN A 439 16.65 31.40 1.34
C ASN A 439 17.18 30.37 2.36
N ASP A 440 18.32 29.74 2.07
CA ASP A 440 18.77 28.54 2.82
C ASP A 440 19.43 28.80 4.19
N GLU A 441 19.46 30.03 4.70
CA GLU A 441 19.79 30.27 6.12
C GLU A 441 18.67 29.85 7.08
N ALA A 442 17.44 29.62 6.58
CA ALA A 442 16.30 29.28 7.44
C ALA A 442 16.17 27.78 7.77
N VAL A 443 16.78 26.86 7.00
CA VAL A 443 16.51 25.42 7.17
C VAL A 443 17.34 24.76 8.27
N LYS A 444 18.51 25.33 8.63
CA LYS A 444 19.37 24.76 9.69
C LYS A 444 18.95 25.08 11.13
N VAL A 445 18.03 26.02 11.36
CA VAL A 445 17.72 26.50 12.74
C VAL A 445 16.23 26.36 13.11
N VAL A 446 15.33 26.00 12.19
CA VAL A 446 13.89 25.90 12.51
C VAL A 446 13.54 24.62 13.28
N VAL A 447 14.25 23.51 13.07
CA VAL A 447 13.95 22.23 13.77
C VAL A 447 14.28 22.30 15.26
N LEU A 448 15.35 23.02 15.64
CA LEU A 448 15.76 23.19 17.04
C LEU A 448 14.98 24.27 17.78
N ASN A 449 14.39 25.25 17.08
CA ASN A 449 13.56 26.30 17.66
C ASN A 449 12.05 25.96 17.70
N ASP A 450 11.64 24.77 17.24
CA ASP A 450 10.26 24.31 17.45
C ASP A 450 10.02 24.09 18.95
N LYS A 451 9.11 24.89 19.53
CA LYS A 451 8.72 24.81 20.95
C LYS A 451 8.39 23.37 21.38
N ARG A 452 7.88 22.52 20.49
CA ARG A 452 7.53 21.12 20.78
C ARG A 452 8.76 20.27 21.03
N VAL A 453 9.89 20.54 20.35
CA VAL A 453 11.17 19.85 20.58
C VAL A 453 11.71 20.24 21.96
N GLY A 454 11.66 21.52 22.32
CA GLY A 454 12.05 22.00 23.65
C GLY A 454 11.22 21.43 24.80
N THR A 455 9.93 21.13 24.57
CA THR A 455 9.06 20.50 25.57
C THR A 455 9.39 19.02 25.79
N VAL A 456 9.82 18.31 24.74
CA VAL A 456 10.20 16.88 24.80
C VAL A 456 11.55 16.69 25.48
N VAL A 457 12.50 17.61 25.27
CA VAL A 457 13.83 17.56 25.92
C VAL A 457 13.77 17.88 27.42
N LYS A 458 12.68 18.49 27.90
CA LYS A 458 12.48 18.84 29.32
C LYS A 458 11.66 17.83 30.13
N GLN A 459 11.23 16.71 29.52
CA GLN A 459 10.66 15.55 30.22
C GLN A 459 11.75 14.49 30.41
#